data_AF-A0A257CG91-F1
#
_entry.id   AF-A0A257CG91-F1
#
_cell.length_a   1.000
_cell.length_b   1.000
_cell.length_c   1.000
_cell.angle_alpha   90.00
_cell.angle_beta   90.00
_cell.angle_gamma   90.00
#
_symmetry.space_group_name_H-M   'P 1'
#
loop_
_entity.id
_entity.type
_entity.pdbx_description
1 polymer ?
#
loop_
_entity_poly.entity_id
_entity_poly.type
_entity_poly.pdbx_seq_one_letter_code
_entity_poly.pdbx_strand_id
1 'polypeptide(L)'
;MPVATDTNADLDTSLQWLLPNQHGDPVTCLQRIRMICLSNPDLFSTLLTVVATHQGVPRERLAAAVQQFRPDLRSFSQEDVVSLFNGLWNGGRSGFDSVLRTRKSGERKASAMPFLRPD
;
A
#
# COMPACT_ATOMS: atom_id res chain seq x y z
N MET A 1 -34.95 22.77 20.93
CA MET A 1 -35.14 22.04 19.67
C MET A 1 -33.75 21.73 19.13
N PRO A 2 -33.29 20.47 19.11
CA PRO A 2 -31.98 20.17 18.54
C PRO A 2 -32.06 20.30 17.02
N VAL A 3 -31.17 21.09 16.44
CA VAL A 3 -31.04 21.31 14.99
C VAL A 3 -30.50 20.03 14.38
N ALA A 4 -31.34 19.33 13.61
CA ALA A 4 -31.00 18.14 12.85
C ALA A 4 -30.66 18.51 11.40
N THR A 5 -29.55 19.21 11.21
CA THR A 5 -28.94 19.57 9.92
C THR A 5 -27.47 19.84 10.29
N ASP A 6 -26.50 18.97 10.02
CA ASP A 6 -25.83 18.87 8.72
C ASP A 6 -24.96 17.60 8.60
N THR A 7 -25.35 16.49 9.24
CA THR A 7 -24.54 15.25 9.27
C THR A 7 -24.18 14.72 7.88
N ASN A 8 -25.05 14.90 6.89
CA ASN A 8 -24.78 14.46 5.52
C ASN A 8 -23.73 15.33 4.80
N ALA A 9 -23.72 16.65 5.01
CA ALA A 9 -22.75 17.56 4.37
C ALA A 9 -21.33 17.36 4.93
N ASP A 10 -21.23 17.06 6.23
CA ASP A 10 -19.98 16.72 6.90
C ASP A 10 -19.43 15.37 6.41
N LEU A 11 -20.31 14.38 6.21
CA LEU A 11 -19.95 13.07 5.65
C LEU A 11 -19.45 13.19 4.20
N ASP A 12 -20.16 13.95 3.36
CA ASP A 12 -19.77 14.18 1.97
C ASP A 12 -18.37 14.78 1.88
N THR A 13 -18.08 15.80 2.69
CA THR A 13 -16.74 16.41 2.79
C THR A 13 -15.70 15.41 3.28
N SER A 14 -16.03 14.58 4.28
CA SER A 14 -15.12 13.57 4.84
C SER A 14 -14.75 12.45 3.85
N LEU A 15 -15.59 12.20 2.83
CA LEU A 15 -15.46 11.14 1.83
C LEU A 15 -14.96 11.63 0.47
N GLN A 16 -14.78 12.94 0.26
CA GLN A 16 -14.27 13.50 -1.01
C GLN A 16 -12.97 12.86 -1.50
N TRP A 17 -12.13 12.35 -0.60
CA TRP A 17 -10.90 11.64 -0.93
C TRP A 17 -11.08 10.32 -1.69
N LEU A 18 -12.30 9.76 -1.72
CA LEU A 18 -12.64 8.60 -2.55
C LEU A 18 -12.89 8.97 -4.01
N LEU A 19 -13.10 10.27 -4.31
CA LEU A 19 -13.31 10.72 -5.68
C LEU A 19 -12.01 10.61 -6.49
N PRO A 20 -12.10 10.39 -7.82
CA PRO A 20 -10.93 10.28 -8.67
C PRO A 20 -10.02 11.51 -8.56
N ASN A 21 -8.71 11.26 -8.53
CA ASN A 21 -7.65 12.28 -8.40
C ASN A 21 -7.69 13.15 -7.13
N GLN A 22 -8.62 12.90 -6.21
CA GLN A 22 -8.61 13.56 -4.92
C GLN A 22 -7.63 12.87 -3.98
N HIS A 23 -6.91 13.68 -3.23
CA HIS A 23 -6.17 13.25 -2.06
C HIS A 23 -6.26 14.38 -1.05
N GLY A 24 -6.44 14.02 0.23
CA GLY A 24 -6.41 14.99 1.31
C GLY A 24 -5.00 15.56 1.50
N ASP A 25 -4.85 16.43 2.48
CA ASP A 25 -3.52 16.83 2.93
C ASP A 25 -2.69 15.60 3.39
N PRO A 26 -1.35 15.71 3.46
CA PRO A 26 -0.49 14.58 3.79
C PRO A 26 -0.78 13.94 5.15
N VAL A 27 -1.17 14.72 6.16
CA VAL A 27 -1.43 14.22 7.51
C VAL A 27 -2.69 13.37 7.51
N THR A 28 -3.77 13.86 6.90
CA THR A 28 -5.02 13.12 6.76
C THR A 28 -4.83 11.85 5.91
N CYS A 29 -4.03 11.91 4.84
CA CYS A 29 -3.70 10.73 4.04
C CYS A 29 -2.98 9.66 4.86
N LEU A 30 -1.96 10.02 5.65
CA LEU A 30 -1.25 9.06 6.51
C LEU A 30 -2.18 8.42 7.55
N GLN A 31 -3.07 9.19 8.16
CA GLN A 31 -4.04 8.67 9.12
C GLN A 31 -4.99 7.66 8.45
N ARG A 32 -5.48 7.94 7.24
CA ARG A 32 -6.33 7.02 6.48
C ARG A 32 -5.59 5.74 6.09
N ILE A 33 -4.35 5.86 5.60
CA ILE A 33 -3.51 4.69 5.27
C ILE A 33 -3.30 3.81 6.52
N ARG A 34 -3.02 4.43 7.68
CA ARG A 34 -2.93 3.71 8.95
C ARG A 34 -4.21 2.94 9.26
N MET A 35 -5.37 3.58 9.14
CA MET A 35 -6.66 2.93 9.38
C MET A 35 -6.90 1.75 8.42
N ILE A 36 -6.60 1.92 7.13
CA ILE A 36 -6.71 0.85 6.13
C ILE A 36 -5.81 -0.34 6.51
N CYS A 37 -4.58 -0.07 6.94
CA CYS A 37 -3.61 -1.10 7.33
C CYS A 37 -4.05 -1.88 8.58
N LEU A 38 -4.69 -1.20 9.54
CA LEU A 38 -5.16 -1.81 10.79
C LEU A 38 -6.46 -2.60 10.61
N SER A 39 -7.36 -2.13 9.73
CA SER A 39 -8.65 -2.76 9.50
C SER A 39 -8.60 -3.99 8.58
N ASN A 40 -7.54 -4.14 7.79
CA ASN A 40 -7.42 -5.20 6.79
C ASN A 40 -6.26 -6.17 7.12
N PRO A 41 -6.54 -7.41 7.53
CA PRO A 41 -5.49 -8.38 7.81
C PRO A 41 -4.78 -8.86 6.53
N ASP A 42 -5.52 -9.02 5.43
CA ASP A 42 -4.95 -9.45 4.15
C ASP A 42 -4.10 -8.35 3.51
N LEU A 43 -2.87 -8.70 3.11
CA LEU A 43 -1.93 -7.75 2.52
C LEU A 43 -2.40 -7.27 1.14
N PHE A 44 -2.89 -8.17 0.31
CA PHE A 44 -3.35 -7.82 -1.04
C PHE A 44 -4.50 -6.83 -0.99
N SER A 45 -5.54 -7.11 -0.20
CA SER A 45 -6.68 -6.21 0.00
C SER A 45 -6.22 -4.86 0.55
N THR A 46 -5.28 -4.85 1.49
CA THR A 46 -4.71 -3.60 2.03
C THR A 46 -4.05 -2.76 0.94
N LEU A 47 -3.13 -3.34 0.17
CA LEU A 47 -2.42 -2.61 -0.88
C LEU A 47 -3.38 -2.17 -2.00
N LEU A 48 -4.35 -3.01 -2.36
CA LEU A 48 -5.40 -2.68 -3.33
C LEU A 48 -6.20 -1.47 -2.87
N THR A 49 -6.68 -1.47 -1.64
CA THR A 49 -7.46 -0.36 -1.08
C THR A 49 -6.65 0.91 -1.02
N VAL A 50 -5.39 0.86 -0.55
CA VAL A 50 -4.51 2.04 -0.52
C VAL A 50 -4.35 2.63 -1.92
N VAL A 51 -4.03 1.80 -2.90
CA VAL A 51 -3.86 2.20 -4.30
C VAL A 51 -5.13 2.81 -4.90
N ALA A 52 -6.28 2.18 -4.66
CA ALA A 52 -7.55 2.58 -5.22
C ALA A 52 -8.07 3.90 -4.64
N THR A 53 -7.70 4.21 -3.39
CA THR A 53 -8.22 5.37 -2.65
C THR A 53 -7.24 6.52 -2.52
N HIS A 54 -5.96 6.31 -2.83
CA HIS A 54 -4.91 7.34 -2.80
C HIS A 54 -4.26 7.48 -4.18
N GLN A 55 -5.09 7.64 -5.22
CA GLN A 55 -4.68 7.60 -6.62
C GLN A 55 -3.70 8.72 -7.01
N GLY A 56 -3.80 9.89 -6.36
CA GLY A 56 -2.92 11.03 -6.60
C GLY A 56 -1.57 10.98 -5.89
N VAL A 57 -1.30 9.93 -5.09
CA VAL A 57 -0.07 9.82 -4.29
C VAL A 57 0.94 8.92 -5.01
N PRO A 58 2.21 9.36 -5.19
CA PRO A 58 3.28 8.54 -5.77
C PRO A 58 3.47 7.21 -5.03
N ARG A 59 3.75 6.13 -5.77
CA ARG A 59 3.84 4.76 -5.20
C ARG A 59 4.95 4.61 -4.18
N GLU A 60 6.04 5.36 -4.34
CA GLU A 60 7.19 5.37 -3.43
C GLU A 60 6.77 5.91 -2.06
N ARG A 61 5.93 6.95 -2.04
CA ARG A 61 5.38 7.53 -0.80
C ARG A 61 4.37 6.59 -0.17
N LEU A 62 3.51 5.95 -0.96
CA LEU A 62 2.60 4.91 -0.46
C LEU A 62 3.37 3.73 0.14
N ALA A 63 4.46 3.31 -0.49
CA ALA A 63 5.29 2.20 -0.01
C ALA A 63 5.90 2.52 1.35
N ALA A 64 6.49 3.72 1.50
CA ALA A 64 7.00 4.18 2.79
C ALA A 64 5.90 4.22 3.86
N ALA A 65 4.73 4.77 3.53
CA ALA A 65 3.62 4.89 4.47
C ALA A 65 3.09 3.53 4.93
N VAL A 66 2.86 2.59 4.01
CA VAL A 66 2.33 1.27 4.36
C VAL A 66 3.36 0.47 5.17
N GLN A 67 4.64 0.53 4.83
CA GLN A 67 5.70 -0.14 5.60
C GLN A 67 5.77 0.32 7.06
N GLN A 68 5.44 1.58 7.37
CA GLN A 68 5.39 2.07 8.75
C GLN A 68 4.32 1.36 9.59
N PHE A 69 3.22 0.93 8.96
CA PHE A 69 2.05 0.37 9.66
C PHE A 69 1.89 -1.15 9.47
N ARG A 70 2.68 -1.77 8.59
CA ARG A 70 2.58 -3.19 8.23
C ARG A 70 3.86 -3.96 8.57
N PRO A 71 3.91 -4.64 9.74
CA PRO A 71 5.08 -5.40 10.18
C PRO A 71 5.48 -6.53 9.22
N ASP A 72 4.53 -7.13 8.52
CA ASP A 72 4.75 -8.17 7.51
C ASP A 72 5.53 -7.67 6.28
N LEU A 73 5.58 -6.36 6.06
CA LEU A 73 6.40 -5.74 5.01
C LEU A 73 7.83 -5.39 5.47
N ARG A 74 8.20 -5.62 6.74
CA ARG A 74 9.54 -5.23 7.25
C ARG A 74 10.71 -5.90 6.53
N SER A 75 10.51 -7.10 6.01
CA SER A 75 11.54 -7.80 5.24
C SER A 75 11.62 -7.33 3.79
N PHE A 76 10.67 -6.53 3.31
CA PHE A 76 10.64 -6.01 1.94
C PHE A 76 11.41 -4.70 1.89
N SER A 77 12.22 -4.50 0.85
CA SER A 77 12.73 -3.17 0.53
C SER A 77 11.57 -2.27 0.07
N GLN A 78 11.76 -0.96 0.13
CA GLN A 78 10.76 -0.02 -0.39
C GLN A 78 10.47 -0.27 -1.89
N GLU A 79 11.50 -0.60 -2.67
CA GLU A 79 11.38 -0.93 -4.09
C GLU A 79 10.56 -2.20 -4.34
N ASP A 80 10.69 -3.22 -3.48
CA ASP A 80 9.84 -4.41 -3.55
C ASP A 80 8.36 -4.05 -3.32
N VAL A 81 8.07 -3.17 -2.37
CA VAL A 81 6.70 -2.74 -2.07
C VAL A 81 6.13 -1.89 -3.22
N VAL A 82 6.94 -1.03 -3.84
CA VAL A 82 6.56 -0.33 -5.09
C VAL A 82 6.26 -1.34 -6.19
N SER A 83 7.08 -2.39 -6.34
CA SER A 83 6.84 -3.45 -7.31
C SER A 83 5.55 -4.22 -7.02
N LEU A 84 5.21 -4.46 -5.76
CA LEU A 84 3.92 -5.05 -5.37
C LEU A 84 2.75 -4.17 -5.78
N PHE A 85 2.84 -2.86 -5.57
CA PHE A 85 1.81 -1.92 -6.04
C PHE A 85 1.68 -1.93 -7.56
N ASN A 86 2.78 -1.93 -8.29
CA ASN A 86 2.77 -1.95 -9.76
C ASN A 86 2.23 -3.27 -10.31
N GLY A 87 2.64 -4.41 -9.74
CA GLY A 87 2.12 -5.72 -10.09
C GLY A 87 0.62 -5.83 -9.85
N LEU A 88 0.16 -5.30 -8.71
CA LEU A 88 -1.26 -5.23 -8.38
C LEU A 88 -2.05 -4.33 -9.33
N TRP A 89 -1.52 -3.15 -9.68
CA TRP A 89 -2.20 -2.21 -10.57
C TRP A 89 -2.36 -2.74 -11.99
N ASN A 90 -1.33 -3.40 -12.50
CA ASN A 90 -1.29 -3.87 -13.90
C ASN A 90 -1.88 -5.27 -14.09
N GLY A 91 -1.86 -6.12 -13.05
CA GLY A 91 -2.22 -7.54 -13.15
C GLY A 91 -3.13 -8.04 -12.03
N GLY A 92 -3.69 -7.15 -11.22
CA GLY A 92 -4.55 -7.50 -10.10
C GLY A 92 -3.88 -8.50 -9.15
N ARG A 93 -4.63 -9.52 -8.74
CA ARG A 93 -4.12 -10.57 -7.84
C ARG A 93 -2.96 -11.37 -8.44
N SER A 94 -3.06 -11.71 -9.73
CA SER A 94 -2.03 -12.48 -10.43
C SER A 94 -0.70 -11.74 -10.49
N GLY A 95 -0.73 -10.44 -10.79
CA GLY A 95 0.47 -9.60 -10.81
C GLY A 95 1.12 -9.47 -9.44
N PHE A 96 0.31 -9.27 -8.39
CA PHE A 96 0.77 -9.24 -7.00
C PHE A 96 1.45 -10.57 -6.59
N ASP A 97 0.80 -11.70 -6.84
CA ASP A 97 1.34 -13.02 -6.50
C ASP A 97 2.61 -13.36 -7.31
N SER A 98 2.73 -12.85 -8.53
CA SER A 98 3.94 -12.96 -9.35
C SER A 98 5.14 -12.28 -8.68
N VAL A 99 4.98 -11.03 -8.22
CA VAL A 99 6.05 -10.28 -7.54
C VAL A 99 6.49 -11.00 -6.26
N LEU A 100 5.53 -11.47 -5.45
CA LEU A 100 5.85 -12.24 -4.24
C LEU A 100 6.65 -13.51 -4.54
N ARG A 101 6.29 -14.24 -5.60
CA ARG A 101 7.03 -15.45 -6.01
C ARG A 101 8.44 -15.13 -6.48
N THR A 102 8.62 -14.09 -7.30
CA THR A 102 9.93 -13.66 -7.78
C THR A 102 10.85 -13.31 -6.62
N ARG A 103 10.33 -12.60 -5.61
CA ARG A 103 11.11 -12.23 -4.42
C ARG A 103 11.52 -13.45 -3.58
N LYS A 104 10.58 -14.37 -3.31
CA LYS A 104 10.88 -15.63 -2.62
C LYS A 104 11.92 -16.49 -3.37
N SER A 105 11.88 -16.51 -4.69
CA SER A 105 12.86 -17.21 -5.52
C SER A 105 14.21 -16.50 -5.55
N GLY A 106 14.21 -15.15 -5.53
CA GLY A 106 15.42 -14.32 -5.47
C GLY A 106 16.19 -14.50 -4.16
N GLU A 107 15.51 -14.54 -3.02
CA GLU A 107 16.12 -14.82 -1.71
C GLU A 107 16.83 -16.18 -1.69
N ARG A 108 16.16 -17.23 -2.19
CA ARG A 108 16.78 -18.58 -2.29
C ARG A 108 18.03 -18.59 -3.16
N LYS A 109 18.07 -17.78 -4.22
CA LYS A 109 19.19 -17.73 -5.17
C LYS A 109 20.36 -16.89 -4.62
N ALA A 110 20.09 -15.82 -3.88
CA ALA A 110 21.12 -15.02 -3.21
C ALA A 110 21.83 -15.80 -2.09
N SER A 111 21.11 -16.65 -1.35
CA SER A 111 21.69 -17.54 -0.34
C SER A 111 22.46 -18.75 -0.91
N ALA A 112 22.40 -18.99 -2.23
CA ALA A 112 22.99 -20.16 -2.88
C ALA A 112 24.39 -19.91 -3.50
N MET A 113 25.00 -18.74 -3.30
CA MET A 113 26.33 -18.41 -3.85
C MET A 113 27.43 -18.23 -2.77
N PRO A 114 27.84 -19.27 -2.03
CA PRO A 114 28.94 -19.16 -1.06
C PRO A 114 30.35 -19.39 -1.64
N PHE A 115 30.52 -19.57 -2.97
CA PHE A 115 31.78 -20.07 -3.56
C PHE A 115 32.59 -19.12 -4.46
N LEU A 116 32.24 -17.83 -4.60
CA LEU A 116 33.20 -16.89 -5.21
C LEU A 116 34.18 -16.38 -4.13
N ARG A 117 35.25 -17.14 -3.90
CA ARG A 117 36.49 -16.61 -3.31
C ARG A 117 37.36 -16.09 -4.47
N PRO A 118 37.88 -14.86 -4.41
CA PRO A 118 38.91 -14.41 -5.33
C PRO A 118 40.25 -15.08 -4.95
N ASP A 119 40.87 -15.72 -5.94
CA ASP A 119 42.30 -16.05 -5.91
C ASP A 119 43.14 -14.79 -6.19
#